data_AF-A0A2G6G3N3-F1
#
_entry.id   AF-A0A2G6G3N3-F1
#
_cell.length_a   1.000
_cell.length_b   1.000
_cell.length_c   1.000
_cell.angle_alpha   90.00
_cell.angle_beta   90.00
_cell.angle_gamma   90.00
#
_symmetry.space_group_name_H-M   'P 1'
#
loop_
_entity.id
_entity.type
_entity.pdbx_description
1 polymer ?
#
loop_
_entity_poly.entity_id
_entity_poly.type
_entity_poly.pdbx_seq_one_letter_code
_entity_poly.pdbx_strand_id
1 'polypeptide(L)'
;MAKKILLANIILSLLVLGIHIYNINQIRQTSLAIHQEIDNQLAITGERISRRRAIEILQKSGANLFLGDEFFTFFGTLMSITTIGFTYFFSRNYNFNVGMAAALFSLLATFIGGFLMFYLLFSDKTGADLAGVNLTRDRPKSDWETFIHNRSKDIK
;
A
#
# COMPACT_ATOMS: atom_id res chain seq x y z
N MET A 1 -7.67 0.23 -22.13
CA MET A 1 -7.75 1.25 -21.04
C MET A 1 -7.59 0.61 -19.67
N ALA A 2 -8.37 -0.44 -19.35
CA ALA A 2 -8.28 -1.20 -18.09
C ALA A 2 -6.87 -1.68 -17.70
N LYS A 3 -6.18 -2.38 -18.61
CA LYS A 3 -4.81 -2.86 -18.39
C LYS A 3 -3.84 -1.72 -18.01
N LYS A 4 -4.04 -0.52 -18.59
CA LYS A 4 -3.21 0.66 -18.27
C LYS A 4 -3.49 1.18 -16.85
N ILE A 5 -4.75 1.19 -16.42
CA ILE A 5 -5.13 1.57 -15.06
C ILE A 5 -4.58 0.56 -14.03
N LEU A 6 -4.73 -0.74 -14.29
CA LEU A 6 -4.18 -1.78 -13.41
C LEU A 6 -2.65 -1.67 -13.29
N LEU A 7 -1.96 -1.46 -14.42
CA LEU A 7 -0.51 -1.29 -14.44
C LEU A 7 -0.09 -0.01 -13.70
N ALA A 8 -0.78 1.11 -13.92
CA ALA A 8 -0.51 2.36 -13.21
C ALA A 8 -0.71 2.18 -11.69
N ASN A 9 -1.75 1.44 -11.27
CA ASN A 9 -2.01 1.19 -9.86
C ASN A 9 -0.88 0.35 -9.21
N ILE A 10 -0.38 -0.66 -9.91
CA ILE A 10 0.76 -1.46 -9.46
C ILE A 10 2.02 -0.60 -9.35
N ILE A 11 2.33 0.23 -10.35
CA ILE A 11 3.51 1.11 -10.34
C ILE A 11 3.43 2.10 -9.17
N LEU A 12 2.29 2.76 -8.98
CA LEU A 12 2.09 3.69 -7.87
C LEU A 12 2.25 2.99 -6.50
N SER A 13 1.67 1.79 -6.36
CA SER A 13 1.79 0.99 -5.14
C SER A 13 3.24 0.58 -4.86
N LEU A 14 4.01 0.22 -5.89
CA LEU A 14 5.43 -0.11 -5.76
C LEU A 14 6.28 1.11 -5.37
N LEU A 15 5.99 2.29 -5.92
CA LEU A 15 6.68 3.53 -5.56
C LEU A 15 6.47 3.87 -4.08
N VAL A 16 5.22 3.84 -3.62
CA VAL A 16 4.88 4.08 -2.21
C VAL A 16 5.46 2.99 -1.30
N LEU A 17 5.43 1.73 -1.72
CA LEU A 17 6.09 0.63 -1.02
C LEU A 17 7.59 0.90 -0.84
N GLY A 18 8.27 1.38 -1.88
CA GLY A 18 9.68 1.72 -1.84
C GLY A 18 9.99 2.79 -0.79
N ILE A 19 9.14 3.84 -0.69
CA ILE A 19 9.27 4.88 0.33
C ILE A 19 9.12 4.29 1.74
N HIS A 20 8.12 3.44 1.97
CA HIS A 20 7.93 2.83 3.29
C HIS A 20 9.06 1.85 3.64
N ILE A 21 9.57 1.06 2.69
CA ILE A 21 10.74 0.19 2.92
C ILE A 21 11.97 1.02 3.30
N TYR A 22 12.19 2.15 2.62
CA TYR A 22 13.26 3.09 2.98
C TYR A 22 13.08 3.59 4.42
N ASN A 23 11.87 4.02 4.79
CA ASN A 23 11.57 4.47 6.16
C ASN A 23 11.79 3.35 7.20
N ILE A 24 11.38 2.10 6.93
CA ILE A 24 11.66 0.96 7.81
C ILE A 24 13.16 0.80 8.05
N ASN A 25 13.96 0.91 7.00
CA ASN A 25 15.41 0.84 7.13
C ASN A 25 15.97 1.99 7.98
N GLN A 26 15.47 3.22 7.80
CA GLN A 26 15.87 4.38 8.62
C GLN A 26 15.47 4.23 10.10
N ILE A 27 14.26 3.72 10.38
CA ILE A 27 13.80 3.39 11.74
C ILE A 27 14.75 2.35 12.36
N ARG A 28 15.09 1.29 11.61
CA ARG A 28 16.00 0.25 12.09
C ARG A 28 17.39 0.81 12.40
N GLN A 29 17.95 1.62 11.51
CA GLN A 29 19.25 2.27 11.71
C GLN A 29 19.25 3.17 12.95
N THR A 30 18.18 3.96 13.12
CA THR A 30 17.99 4.83 14.30
C THR A 30 17.89 4.01 15.58
N SER A 31 17.12 2.93 15.57
CA SER A 31 16.99 2.03 16.73
C SER A 31 18.33 1.39 17.09
N LEU A 32 19.11 0.94 16.11
CA LEU A 32 20.45 0.38 16.33
C LEU A 32 21.41 1.41 16.94
N ALA A 33 21.44 2.63 16.39
CA ALA A 33 22.29 3.70 16.92
C ALA A 33 21.93 4.03 18.38
N ILE A 34 20.64 4.06 18.72
CA ILE A 34 20.19 4.29 20.10
C ILE A 34 20.64 3.16 21.03
N HIS A 35 20.52 1.90 20.61
CA HIS A 35 20.98 0.77 21.43
C HIS A 35 22.50 0.80 21.62
N GLN A 36 23.25 1.08 20.56
CA GLN A 36 24.70 1.25 20.64
C GLN A 36 25.10 2.35 21.61
N GLU A 37 24.39 3.49 21.60
CA GLU A 37 24.68 4.57 22.55
C GLU A 37 24.37 4.18 24.00
N ILE A 38 23.28 3.45 24.25
CA ILE A 38 22.96 2.94 25.59
C ILE A 38 24.06 1.99 26.08
N ASP A 39 24.53 1.09 25.22
CA ASP A 39 25.58 0.11 25.55
C ASP A 39 26.94 0.79 25.76
N ASN A 40 27.27 1.79 24.95
CA ASN A 40 28.48 2.60 25.13
C ASN A 40 28.49 3.33 26.47
N GLN A 41 27.36 3.93 26.85
CA GLN A 41 27.25 4.64 28.13
C GLN A 41 27.37 3.67 29.30
N LEU A 42 26.74 2.49 29.22
CA LEU A 42 26.91 1.43 30.23
C LEU A 42 28.38 1.01 30.38
N ALA A 43 29.12 0.90 29.28
CA ALA A 43 30.54 0.53 29.31
C ALA A 43 31.44 1.64 29.90
N ILE A 44 31.11 2.90 29.66
CA ILE A 44 31.91 4.06 30.11
C ILE A 44 31.61 4.41 31.57
N THR A 45 30.33 4.47 31.96
CA THR A 45 29.89 4.97 33.27
C THR A 45 29.54 3.86 34.25
N GLY A 46 29.35 2.62 33.76
CA GLY A 46 28.80 1.52 34.55
C GLY A 46 27.28 1.58 34.73
N GLU A 47 26.61 2.62 34.22
CA GLU A 47 25.17 2.83 34.39
C GLU A 47 24.44 2.84 33.05
N ARG A 48 23.30 2.13 33.01
CA ARG A 48 22.44 2.09 31.82
C ARG A 48 21.60 3.35 31.74
N ILE A 49 21.72 4.10 30.65
CA ILE A 49 20.89 5.29 30.40
C ILE A 49 19.55 4.93 29.74
N SER A 50 18.57 5.82 29.89
CA SER A 50 17.27 5.67 29.23
C SER A 50 17.35 5.92 27.72
N ARG A 51 16.43 5.33 26.95
CA ARG A 51 16.30 5.56 25.50
C ARG A 51 16.20 7.06 25.16
N ARG A 52 15.41 7.81 25.93
CA ARG A 52 15.25 9.26 25.74
C ARG A 52 16.59 9.99 25.90
N ARG A 53 17.37 9.62 26.92
CA ARG A 53 18.68 10.23 27.14
C ARG A 53 19.67 9.90 26.03
N ALA A 54 19.66 8.66 25.52
CA ALA A 54 20.51 8.27 24.40
C ALA A 54 20.18 9.06 23.13
N ILE A 55 18.88 9.27 22.85
CA ILE A 55 18.43 10.13 21.75
C ILE A 55 18.95 11.56 21.92
N GLU A 56 18.85 12.15 23.11
CA GLU A 56 19.37 13.50 23.38
C GLU A 56 20.88 13.62 23.13
N ILE A 57 21.66 12.60 23.51
CA ILE A 57 23.11 12.58 23.29
C ILE A 57 23.41 12.50 21.79
N LEU A 58 22.78 11.57 21.08
CA LEU A 58 22.94 11.39 19.64
C LEU A 58 22.51 12.64 18.84
N GLN A 59 21.43 13.32 19.25
CA GLN A 59 21.02 14.58 18.64
C GLN A 59 22.06 15.70 18.87
N LYS A 60 22.63 15.79 20.08
CA LYS A 60 23.68 16.78 20.39
C LYS A 60 24.98 16.52 19.64
N SER A 61 25.29 15.27 19.31
CA SER A 61 26.44 14.93 18.48
C SER A 61 26.17 15.11 16.98
N GLY A 62 24.99 15.59 16.59
CA GLY A 62 24.62 15.82 15.19
C GLY A 62 24.24 14.55 14.43
N ALA A 63 23.91 13.44 15.11
CA ALA A 63 23.45 12.23 14.44
C ALA A 63 22.10 12.46 13.76
N ASN A 64 21.98 12.01 12.51
CA ASN A 64 20.73 12.07 11.77
C ASN A 64 19.82 10.92 12.22
N LEU A 65 18.89 11.20 13.15
CA LEU A 65 17.96 10.20 13.67
C LEU A 65 16.60 10.33 12.98
N PHE A 66 16.12 9.23 12.43
CA PHE A 66 14.77 9.13 11.90
C PHE A 66 13.80 8.74 13.03
N LEU A 67 13.12 9.72 13.59
CA LEU A 67 12.10 9.55 14.64
C LEU A 67 10.68 9.51 14.06
N GLY A 68 10.52 9.00 12.84
CA GLY A 68 9.23 8.91 12.17
C GLY A 68 8.27 7.89 12.80
N ASP A 69 7.00 7.97 12.41
CA ASP A 69 5.95 7.08 12.92
C ASP A 69 6.10 5.66 12.33
N GLU A 70 6.44 4.70 13.19
CA GLU A 70 6.62 3.30 12.85
C GLU A 70 5.30 2.66 12.38
N PHE A 71 4.19 2.99 13.04
CA PHE A 71 2.89 2.41 12.73
C PHE A 71 2.44 2.77 11.32
N PHE A 72 2.49 4.06 10.96
CA PHE A 72 2.12 4.49 9.61
C PHE A 72 3.03 3.89 8.55
N THR A 73 4.31 3.69 8.87
CA THR A 73 5.26 3.09 7.94
C THR A 73 4.94 1.62 7.67
N PHE A 74 4.71 0.82 8.72
CA PHE A 74 4.34 -0.59 8.57
C PHE A 74 2.96 -0.77 7.93
N PHE A 75 2.01 0.08 8.33
CA PHE A 75 0.67 0.10 7.72
C PHE A 75 0.77 0.39 6.22
N GLY A 76 1.52 1.43 5.82
CA GLY A 76 1.73 1.75 4.40
C GLY A 76 2.35 0.60 3.61
N THR A 77 3.37 -0.08 4.15
CA THR A 77 3.95 -1.29 3.55
C THR A 77 2.90 -2.38 3.33
N LEU A 78 2.12 -2.71 4.37
CA LEU A 78 1.10 -3.75 4.30
C LEU A 78 0.03 -3.41 3.25
N MET A 79 -0.44 -2.16 3.24
CA MET A 79 -1.47 -1.71 2.30
C MET A 79 -0.98 -1.72 0.86
N SER A 80 0.27 -1.33 0.59
CA SER A 80 0.85 -1.43 -0.75
C SER A 80 0.99 -2.88 -1.23
N ILE A 81 1.48 -3.79 -0.38
CA ILE A 81 1.58 -5.23 -0.73
C ILE A 81 0.19 -5.81 -1.00
N THR A 82 -0.78 -5.50 -0.13
CA THR A 82 -2.16 -5.97 -0.24
C THR A 82 -2.83 -5.42 -1.51
N THR A 83 -2.57 -4.15 -1.85
CA THR A 83 -3.04 -3.53 -3.09
C THR A 83 -2.48 -4.23 -4.33
N ILE A 84 -1.17 -4.51 -4.36
CA ILE A 84 -0.53 -5.24 -5.46
C ILE A 84 -1.14 -6.64 -5.58
N GLY A 85 -1.28 -7.35 -4.46
CA GLY A 85 -1.87 -8.69 -4.40
C GLY A 85 -3.30 -8.71 -4.93
N PHE A 86 -4.18 -7.87 -4.41
CA PHE A 86 -5.57 -7.83 -4.87
C PHE A 86 -5.71 -7.31 -6.30
N THR A 87 -4.88 -6.35 -6.73
CA THR A 87 -4.87 -5.89 -8.14
C THR A 87 -4.45 -7.03 -9.07
N TYR A 88 -3.45 -7.84 -8.67
CA TYR A 88 -3.05 -9.03 -9.41
C TYR A 88 -4.17 -10.07 -9.46
N PHE A 89 -4.78 -10.42 -8.33
CA PHE A 89 -5.89 -11.36 -8.28
C PHE A 89 -7.10 -10.88 -9.08
N PHE A 90 -7.42 -9.58 -9.03
CA PHE A 90 -8.46 -8.98 -9.84
C PHE A 90 -8.13 -9.10 -11.34
N SER A 91 -6.88 -8.85 -11.74
CA SER A 91 -6.46 -8.99 -13.15
C SER A 91 -6.56 -10.42 -13.70
N ARG A 92 -6.53 -11.43 -12.82
CA ARG A 92 -6.68 -12.85 -13.20
C ARG A 92 -8.12 -13.32 -13.18
N ASN A 93 -8.88 -12.90 -12.17
CA ASN A 93 -10.19 -13.48 -11.88
C ASN A 93 -11.37 -12.59 -12.30
N TYR A 94 -11.14 -11.29 -12.52
CA TYR A 94 -12.16 -10.29 -12.83
C TYR A 94 -13.37 -10.38 -11.90
N ASN A 95 -13.12 -10.62 -10.61
CA ASN A 95 -14.14 -10.71 -9.58
C ASN A 95 -14.38 -9.34 -8.95
N PHE A 96 -15.63 -8.86 -8.97
CA PHE A 96 -16.00 -7.55 -8.44
C PHE A 96 -15.55 -7.32 -6.99
N ASN A 97 -15.76 -8.29 -6.09
CA ASN A 97 -15.38 -8.16 -4.68
C ASN A 97 -13.86 -8.04 -4.52
N VAL A 98 -13.09 -8.80 -5.31
CA VAL A 98 -11.62 -8.72 -5.33
C VAL A 98 -11.16 -7.38 -5.89
N GLY A 99 -11.84 -6.86 -6.91
CA GLY A 99 -11.58 -5.54 -7.46
C GLY A 99 -11.91 -4.41 -6.47
N MET A 100 -13.05 -4.52 -5.77
CA MET A 100 -13.47 -3.59 -4.73
C MET A 100 -12.48 -3.56 -3.57
N ALA A 101 -12.02 -4.72 -3.12
CA ALA A 101 -10.93 -4.83 -2.16
C ALA A 101 -9.68 -4.13 -2.72
N ALA A 102 -9.24 -4.45 -3.94
CA ALA A 102 -8.09 -3.80 -4.57
C ALA A 102 -8.21 -2.27 -4.58
N ALA A 103 -9.39 -1.72 -4.89
CA ALA A 103 -9.65 -0.28 -4.91
C ALA A 103 -9.59 0.35 -3.50
N LEU A 104 -10.18 -0.30 -2.50
CA LEU A 104 -10.18 0.17 -1.11
C LEU A 104 -8.77 0.13 -0.49
N PHE A 105 -8.07 -0.99 -0.63
CA PHE A 105 -6.68 -1.13 -0.19
C PHE A 105 -5.80 -0.12 -0.93
N SER A 106 -6.08 0.08 -2.23
CA SER A 106 -5.37 1.07 -3.01
C SER A 106 -5.63 2.49 -2.54
N LEU A 107 -6.84 2.89 -2.13
CA LEU A 107 -7.08 4.24 -1.57
C LEU A 107 -6.20 4.50 -0.34
N LEU A 108 -6.05 3.48 0.50
CA LEU A 108 -5.30 3.55 1.75
C LEU A 108 -3.78 3.52 1.54
N ALA A 109 -3.31 2.91 0.45
CA ALA A 109 -1.90 2.95 0.05
C ALA A 109 -1.57 4.18 -0.83
N THR A 110 -2.35 4.37 -1.89
CA THR A 110 -2.25 5.45 -2.88
C THR A 110 -3.62 6.04 -3.19
N PHE A 111 -3.91 7.23 -2.63
CA PHE A 111 -5.19 7.92 -2.86
C PHE A 111 -5.58 7.95 -4.35
N ILE A 112 -4.64 8.35 -5.22
CA ILE A 112 -4.86 8.41 -6.69
C ILE A 112 -5.11 7.03 -7.30
N GLY A 113 -4.35 6.01 -6.90
CA GLY A 113 -4.52 4.65 -7.42
C GLY A 113 -5.88 4.05 -7.09
N GLY A 114 -6.37 4.33 -5.88
CA GLY A 114 -7.72 3.96 -5.45
C GLY A 114 -8.80 4.55 -6.35
N PHE A 115 -8.75 5.85 -6.65
CA PHE A 115 -9.71 6.49 -7.57
C PHE A 115 -9.69 5.88 -8.97
N LEU A 116 -8.51 5.55 -9.50
CA LEU A 116 -8.41 4.93 -10.82
C LEU A 116 -9.04 3.53 -10.85
N MET A 117 -8.86 2.74 -9.78
CA MET A 117 -9.49 1.43 -9.63
C MET A 117 -11.01 1.52 -9.46
N PHE A 118 -11.49 2.49 -8.68
CA PHE A 118 -12.94 2.76 -8.57
C PHE A 118 -13.54 3.16 -9.91
N TYR A 119 -12.90 4.08 -10.64
CA TYR A 119 -13.32 4.46 -11.98
C TYR A 119 -13.40 3.24 -12.90
N LEU A 120 -12.45 2.32 -12.79
CA LEU A 120 -12.46 1.10 -13.59
C LEU A 120 -13.67 0.20 -13.27
N LEU A 121 -13.94 -0.04 -11.99
CA LEU A 121 -15.04 -0.90 -11.53
C LEU A 121 -16.43 -0.34 -11.84
N PHE A 122 -16.58 0.97 -11.75
CA PHE A 122 -17.84 1.66 -12.00
C PHE A 122 -17.99 2.15 -13.44
N SER A 123 -17.00 1.91 -14.31
CA SER A 123 -17.17 2.16 -15.75
C SER A 123 -18.10 1.13 -16.38
N ASP A 124 -18.82 1.47 -17.46
CA ASP A 124 -19.70 0.54 -18.19
C ASP A 124 -18.98 -0.63 -18.89
N LYS A 125 -17.69 -0.84 -18.60
CA LYS A 125 -16.85 -1.87 -19.21
C LYS A 125 -17.04 -3.18 -18.46
N THR A 126 -17.46 -4.20 -19.19
CA THR A 126 -17.66 -5.54 -18.62
C THR A 126 -16.33 -6.23 -18.33
N GLY A 127 -16.30 -7.22 -17.43
CA GLY A 127 -15.08 -8.02 -17.17
C GLY A 127 -14.40 -8.58 -18.43
N ALA A 128 -15.16 -8.84 -19.51
CA ALA A 128 -14.64 -9.24 -20.82
C ALA A 128 -13.84 -8.11 -21.51
N ASP A 129 -14.30 -6.86 -21.41
CA ASP A 129 -13.59 -5.66 -21.93
C ASP A 129 -12.33 -5.35 -21.11
N LEU A 130 -12.31 -5.77 -19.85
CA LEU A 130 -11.18 -5.59 -18.95
C LEU A 130 -10.09 -6.68 -19.16
N ALA A 131 -10.47 -7.89 -19.57
CA ALA A 131 -9.59 -9.05 -19.80
C ALA A 131 -8.73 -8.95 -21.07
N GLY A 132 -9.27 -8.43 -22.18
CA GLY A 132 -8.58 -8.44 -23.47
C GLY A 132 -8.05 -9.82 -23.87
N VAL A 133 -8.66 -10.87 -23.34
CA VAL A 133 -8.53 -12.29 -23.68
C VAL A 133 -9.97 -12.76 -23.74
N ASN A 134 -10.31 -13.62 -24.71
CA ASN A 134 -11.59 -14.34 -24.80
C ASN A 134 -11.79 -15.23 -23.56
N LEU A 135 -11.90 -14.64 -22.37
CA LEU A 135 -12.57 -15.27 -21.25
C LEU A 135 -14.03 -15.32 -21.69
N THR A 136 -14.47 -16.54 -21.97
CA THR A 136 -15.85 -16.90 -22.28
C THR A 136 -16.81 -16.01 -21.49
N ARG A 137 -17.80 -15.48 -22.20
CA ARG A 137 -18.92 -14.63 -21.70
C ARG A 137 -19.69 -15.22 -20.50
N ASP A 138 -19.29 -16.38 -20.00
CA ASP A 138 -20.05 -17.27 -19.13
C ASP A 138 -19.50 -17.32 -17.70
N ARG A 139 -18.69 -16.34 -17.26
CA ARG A 139 -18.54 -16.16 -15.81
C ARG A 139 -19.79 -15.47 -15.28
N PRO A 140 -20.54 -16.10 -14.35
CA PRO A 140 -21.75 -15.49 -13.82
C PRO A 140 -21.39 -14.16 -13.19
N LYS A 141 -21.97 -13.08 -13.70
CA LYS A 141 -21.88 -11.77 -13.09
C LYS A 141 -22.50 -11.87 -11.70
N SER A 142 -21.84 -11.29 -10.71
CA SER A 142 -22.48 -11.16 -9.39
C SER A 142 -23.75 -10.30 -9.51
N ASP A 143 -24.73 -10.53 -8.65
CA ASP A 143 -25.97 -9.73 -8.64
C ASP A 143 -25.70 -8.22 -8.52
N TRP A 144 -24.65 -7.86 -7.77
CA TRP A 144 -24.18 -6.49 -7.61
C TRP A 144 -23.61 -5.89 -8.89
N GLU A 145 -22.80 -6.65 -9.62
CA GLU A 145 -22.24 -6.22 -10.92
C GLU A 145 -23.37 -6.01 -11.93
N THR A 146 -24.34 -6.91 -11.97
CA THR A 146 -25.54 -6.79 -12.81
C THR A 146 -26.36 -5.55 -12.43
N PHE A 147 -26.57 -5.31 -11.13
CA PHE A 147 -27.28 -4.14 -10.62
C PHE A 147 -26.59 -2.82 -11.02
N ILE A 148 -25.28 -2.70 -10.82
CA ILE A 148 -24.52 -1.47 -11.11
C ILE A 148 -24.52 -1.16 -12.61
N HIS A 149 -24.28 -2.16 -13.46
CA HIS A 149 -24.19 -1.95 -14.92
C HIS A 149 -25.54 -1.88 -15.63
N ASN A 150 -26.64 -2.34 -15.02
CA ASN A 150 -27.98 -2.13 -15.56
C ASN A 150 -28.52 -0.73 -15.20
N ARG A 151 -28.08 -0.16 -14.07
CA ARG A 151 -28.49 1.20 -13.65
C ARG A 151 -28.09 2.29 -14.65
N SER A 152 -26.98 2.13 -15.37
CA SER A 152 -26.55 3.10 -16.41
C SER A 152 -27.35 2.97 -17.71
N LYS A 153 -28.02 1.83 -17.95
CA LYS A 153 -28.85 1.60 -19.14
C LYS A 153 -30.27 2.10 -19.00
N ASP A 154 -30.78 2.13 -17.76
CA ASP A 154 -32.15 2.57 -17.45
C ASP A 154 -32.30 4.10 -17.32
N ILE A 155 -31.20 4.87 -17.47
CA ILE A 155 -31.21 6.35 -17.53
C ILE A 155 -31.21 6.81 -18.99
N LYS A 156 -32.17 6.30 -19.79
CA LYS A 156 -32.43 6.79 -21.16
C LYS A 156 -33.80 7.43 -21.25
#